data_AF-A0A956D7S6-F1
#
_entry.id   AF-A0A956D7S6-F1
#
_cell.length_a   1.000
_cell.length_b   1.000
_cell.length_c   1.000
_cell.angle_alpha   90.00
_cell.angle_beta   90.00
_cell.angle_gamma   90.00
#
_symmetry.space_group_name_H-M   'P 1'
#
loop_
_entity.id
_entity.type
_entity.pdbx_description
1 polymer ?
#
loop_
_entity_poly.entity_id
_entity_poly.type
_entity_poly.pdbx_seq_one_letter_code
_entity_poly.pdbx_strand_id
1 'polypeptide(L)'
;MRALLCLSLMLGCGSASERAEPRAATANDPCPVLSDPANQDVGGLVPSLAGDDVPTDLDGLAASLPAVAEGSTIAKIPRGYAGHWSPEVAAAYERDGVTWRVSITDLVHVCTCTEGMGETLRRGVTNAEDRMLGAVPARVRPGEVLVWIHDRCALQVGGQGPTEVAWALAQEIDLDALARACPAR
;
A
#
# COMPACT_ATOMS: atom_id res chain seq x y z
N MET A 1 53.64 28.02 35.46
CA MET A 1 52.84 27.19 36.39
C MET A 1 51.46 27.00 35.79
N ARG A 2 50.93 25.77 35.87
CA ARG A 2 49.64 25.32 35.36
C ARG A 2 48.46 25.80 36.24
N ALA A 3 47.27 25.79 35.62
CA ALA A 3 45.92 25.56 36.17
C ALA A 3 45.16 26.81 36.70
N LEU A 4 43.82 26.93 36.62
CA LEU A 4 42.71 25.98 36.47
C LEU A 4 41.48 26.67 35.82
N LEU A 5 40.73 25.90 35.01
CA LEU A 5 39.27 25.79 34.85
C LEU A 5 38.33 27.00 35.10
N CYS A 6 37.43 27.27 34.14
CA CYS A 6 36.01 26.88 34.27
C CYS A 6 35.28 26.80 32.92
N LEU A 7 34.37 25.83 32.82
CA LEU A 7 33.74 25.23 31.65
C LEU A 7 32.30 25.74 31.43
N SER A 8 31.82 25.73 30.17
CA SER A 8 30.44 25.50 29.66
C SER A 8 30.09 26.54 28.57
N LEU A 9 29.53 26.25 27.39
CA LEU A 9 28.64 25.18 26.94
C LEU A 9 28.88 24.80 25.46
N MET A 10 28.51 23.57 25.16
CA MET A 10 28.36 22.91 23.86
C MET A 10 27.45 23.66 22.87
N LEU A 11 27.80 23.64 21.57
CA LEU A 11 26.86 23.45 20.45
C LEU A 11 27.60 23.17 19.12
N GLY A 12 27.56 21.89 18.72
CA GLY A 12 27.30 21.42 17.35
C GLY A 12 28.31 21.67 16.22
N CYS A 13 29.13 20.66 15.92
CA CYS A 13 29.49 20.27 14.54
C CYS A 13 28.20 20.08 13.72
N GLY A 14 28.06 20.42 12.45
CA GLY A 14 29.02 20.41 11.35
C GLY A 14 28.51 19.46 10.26
N SER A 15 28.42 19.98 9.03
CA SER A 15 28.16 19.31 7.73
C SER A 15 26.72 19.34 7.20
N ALA A 16 26.50 20.29 6.29
CA ALA A 16 25.42 20.31 5.32
C ALA A 16 25.46 19.07 4.43
N SER A 17 24.35 18.36 4.33
CA SER A 17 24.08 17.41 3.26
C SER A 17 23.52 18.22 2.08
N GLU A 18 24.25 18.27 0.96
CA GLU A 18 23.67 18.64 -0.34
C GLU A 18 22.59 17.61 -0.69
N ARG A 19 21.36 17.88 -0.23
CA ARG A 19 20.16 17.26 -0.77
C ARG A 19 19.92 17.87 -2.14
N ALA A 20 19.82 17.04 -3.18
CA ALA A 20 19.31 17.47 -4.47
C ALA A 20 18.02 18.28 -4.25
N GLU A 21 18.01 19.52 -4.75
CA GLU A 21 16.88 20.40 -4.54
C GLU A 21 15.61 19.77 -5.13
N PRO A 22 14.52 19.68 -4.34
CA PRO A 22 13.26 19.16 -4.81
C PRO A 22 12.79 20.00 -5.99
N ARG A 23 12.51 19.36 -7.13
CA ARG A 23 11.84 20.04 -8.25
C ARG A 23 10.48 20.52 -7.75
N ALA A 24 10.29 21.84 -7.74
CA ALA A 24 9.05 22.45 -7.30
C ALA A 24 7.88 21.93 -8.15
N ALA A 25 6.87 21.40 -7.47
CA ALA A 25 5.59 21.04 -8.07
C ALA A 25 5.02 22.26 -8.81
N THR A 26 4.71 22.11 -10.09
CA THR A 26 4.10 23.19 -10.88
C THR A 26 2.60 23.26 -10.60
N ALA A 27 2.00 24.43 -10.75
CA ALA A 27 0.60 24.71 -10.41
C ALA A 27 -0.47 23.91 -11.20
N ASN A 28 -0.06 22.96 -12.06
CA ASN A 28 -0.92 22.08 -12.86
C ASN A 28 -0.65 20.58 -12.60
N ASP A 29 -0.09 20.20 -11.45
CA ASP A 29 0.19 18.78 -11.11
C ASP A 29 -1.00 18.15 -10.34
N PRO A 30 -1.77 17.23 -10.96
CA PRO A 30 -2.89 16.57 -10.29
C PRO A 30 -2.44 15.44 -9.33
N CYS A 31 -1.14 15.11 -9.29
CA CYS A 31 -0.61 14.01 -8.47
C CYS A 31 0.84 14.19 -7.99
N PRO A 32 1.10 15.14 -7.08
CA PRO A 32 2.46 15.48 -6.64
C PRO A 32 3.23 14.39 -5.86
N VAL A 33 2.61 13.24 -5.56
CA VAL A 33 3.20 12.19 -4.70
C VAL A 33 4.04 11.17 -5.43
N LEU A 34 3.75 11.00 -6.72
CA LEU A 34 4.58 10.20 -7.62
C LEU A 34 5.64 11.08 -8.28
N SER A 35 5.53 12.41 -8.18
CA SER A 35 6.49 13.36 -8.75
C SER A 35 7.54 13.87 -7.74
N ASP A 36 7.48 13.51 -6.44
CA ASP A 36 8.59 13.66 -5.49
C ASP A 36 9.57 12.46 -5.61
N PRO A 37 10.82 12.65 -6.06
CA PRO A 37 11.80 11.59 -6.26
C PRO A 37 12.11 10.73 -5.01
N ALA A 38 11.88 11.23 -3.79
CA ALA A 38 12.18 10.52 -2.54
C ALA A 38 11.05 9.60 -2.05
N ASN A 39 9.85 9.73 -2.63
CA ASN A 39 8.68 8.89 -2.31
C ASN A 39 8.37 7.87 -3.43
N GLN A 40 9.27 7.79 -4.42
CA GLN A 40 9.27 6.84 -5.55
C GLN A 40 9.68 5.40 -5.16
N ASP A 41 10.14 5.16 -3.93
CA ASP A 41 10.66 3.84 -3.51
C ASP A 41 9.85 3.09 -2.41
N VAL A 42 8.90 3.71 -1.66
CA VAL A 42 8.22 3.00 -0.53
C VAL A 42 6.75 3.40 -0.22
N GLY A 43 6.06 4.14 -1.11
CA GLY A 43 4.62 4.42 -0.95
C GLY A 43 4.32 5.73 -0.21
N GLY A 44 3.79 6.68 -1.01
CA GLY A 44 2.81 7.77 -0.76
C GLY A 44 2.93 8.77 0.40
N LEU A 45 2.62 10.04 0.12
CA LEU A 45 2.41 11.16 1.06
C LEU A 45 1.66 12.35 0.40
N VAL A 46 0.48 12.16 -0.21
CA VAL A 46 -0.30 13.27 -0.81
C VAL A 46 -1.79 13.04 -0.60
N PRO A 47 -2.52 14.12 -0.32
CA PRO A 47 -3.96 14.06 -0.17
C PRO A 47 -4.65 13.63 -1.46
N SER A 48 -5.53 12.66 -1.31
CA SER A 48 -6.56 12.30 -2.26
C SER A 48 -7.35 13.52 -2.77
N LEU A 49 -7.52 13.63 -4.08
CA LEU A 49 -8.37 14.64 -4.73
C LEU A 49 -9.85 14.21 -4.87
N ALA A 50 -10.18 12.95 -4.59
CA ALA A 50 -11.58 12.56 -4.45
C ALA A 50 -12.14 13.18 -3.14
N GLY A 51 -13.29 13.82 -3.23
CA GLY A 51 -13.97 14.38 -2.07
C GLY A 51 -14.41 13.30 -1.09
N ASP A 52 -14.79 13.70 0.12
CA ASP A 52 -15.33 12.78 1.14
C ASP A 52 -16.68 12.16 0.74
N ASP A 53 -17.22 12.58 -0.41
CA ASP A 53 -18.48 12.16 -1.03
C ASP A 53 -18.36 10.91 -1.91
N VAL A 54 -17.15 10.39 -2.16
CA VAL A 54 -16.99 9.12 -2.86
C VAL A 54 -17.13 7.97 -1.86
N PRO A 55 -18.23 7.20 -1.89
CA PRO A 55 -18.48 6.17 -0.90
C PRO A 55 -17.46 5.03 -1.05
N THR A 56 -16.88 4.64 0.09
CA THR A 56 -16.08 3.42 0.20
C THR A 56 -16.90 2.35 0.89
N ASP A 57 -16.98 1.17 0.28
CA ASP A 57 -17.66 0.01 0.87
C ASP A 57 -16.65 -0.89 1.63
N LEU A 58 -16.20 -0.43 2.81
CA LEU A 58 -15.27 -1.21 3.65
C LEU A 58 -15.87 -2.55 4.09
N ASP A 59 -17.19 -2.66 4.17
CA ASP A 59 -17.87 -3.92 4.50
C ASP A 59 -17.83 -4.89 3.33
N GLY A 60 -18.09 -4.41 2.10
CA GLY A 60 -17.95 -5.17 0.86
C GLY A 60 -16.51 -5.61 0.60
N LEU A 61 -15.52 -4.75 0.86
CA LEU A 61 -14.10 -5.16 0.78
C LEU A 61 -13.79 -6.25 1.81
N ALA A 62 -14.22 -6.08 3.06
CA ALA A 62 -13.98 -7.08 4.11
C ALA A 62 -14.66 -8.43 3.80
N ALA A 63 -15.82 -8.41 3.14
CA ALA A 63 -16.55 -9.61 2.72
C ALA A 63 -15.81 -10.41 1.63
N SER A 64 -14.86 -9.80 0.92
CA SER A 64 -14.04 -10.50 -0.09
C SER A 64 -12.81 -11.22 0.49
N LEU A 65 -12.45 -10.93 1.74
CA LEU A 65 -11.34 -11.58 2.42
C LEU A 65 -11.67 -13.05 2.75
N PRO A 66 -10.67 -13.94 2.85
CA PRO A 66 -10.89 -15.31 3.28
C PRO A 66 -11.49 -15.34 4.70
N ALA A 67 -12.12 -16.46 5.06
CA ALA A 67 -12.63 -16.60 6.42
C ALA A 67 -11.47 -16.54 7.43
N VAL A 68 -11.51 -15.55 8.31
CA VAL A 68 -10.59 -15.44 9.45
C VAL A 68 -10.99 -16.44 10.54
N ALA A 69 -10.02 -16.88 11.34
CA ALA A 69 -10.31 -17.75 12.48
C ALA A 69 -11.25 -17.06 13.48
N GLU A 70 -12.03 -17.85 14.21
CA GLU A 70 -12.89 -17.33 15.26
C GLU A 70 -12.06 -16.54 16.29
N GLY A 71 -12.43 -15.27 16.54
CA GLY A 71 -11.70 -14.36 17.42
C GLY A 71 -10.65 -13.49 16.73
N SER A 72 -10.32 -13.72 15.46
CA SER A 72 -9.50 -12.81 14.66
C SER A 72 -10.30 -11.58 14.22
N THR A 73 -9.65 -10.42 14.18
CA THR A 73 -10.29 -9.15 13.79
C THR A 73 -9.88 -8.72 12.38
N ILE A 74 -10.86 -8.36 11.55
CA ILE A 74 -10.63 -7.61 10.32
C ILE A 74 -10.49 -6.14 10.71
N ALA A 75 -9.32 -5.56 10.44
CA ALA A 75 -9.09 -4.12 10.57
C ALA A 75 -9.71 -3.41 9.36
N LYS A 76 -10.58 -2.44 9.62
CA LYS A 76 -11.14 -1.53 8.62
C LYS A 76 -10.54 -0.16 8.85
N ILE A 77 -9.69 0.27 7.94
CA ILE A 77 -8.93 1.50 8.02
C ILE A 77 -9.58 2.49 7.07
N PRO A 78 -10.34 3.47 7.57
CA PRO A 78 -10.86 4.51 6.70
C PRO A 78 -9.70 5.38 6.18
N ARG A 79 -9.95 6.06 5.08
CA ARG A 79 -9.03 7.05 4.53
C ARG A 79 -8.57 8.05 5.60
N GLY A 80 -7.29 8.44 5.54
CA GLY A 80 -6.72 9.47 6.42
C GLY A 80 -6.46 9.00 7.85
N TYR A 81 -6.94 7.81 8.23
CA TYR A 81 -6.59 7.18 9.48
C TYR A 81 -5.19 6.58 9.41
N ALA A 82 -4.39 6.81 10.45
CA ALA A 82 -3.00 6.35 10.54
C ALA A 82 -2.10 6.69 9.33
N GLY A 83 -2.41 7.77 8.59
CA GLY A 83 -1.63 8.18 7.42
C GLY A 83 -1.90 7.40 6.14
N HIS A 84 -2.91 6.53 6.10
CA HIS A 84 -3.28 5.78 4.89
C HIS A 84 -3.92 6.71 3.84
N TRP A 85 -3.37 6.74 2.62
CA TRP A 85 -3.88 7.59 1.52
C TRP A 85 -5.18 7.06 0.91
N SER A 86 -5.50 5.80 1.19
CA SER A 86 -6.67 5.09 0.72
C SER A 86 -7.31 4.29 1.84
N PRO A 87 -8.64 4.06 1.79
CA PRO A 87 -9.29 3.08 2.63
C PRO A 87 -8.69 1.69 2.41
N GLU A 88 -8.54 0.94 3.50
CA GLU A 88 -7.96 -0.39 3.50
C GLU A 88 -8.75 -1.31 4.43
N VAL A 89 -8.90 -2.58 4.04
CA VAL A 89 -9.25 -3.65 4.97
C VAL A 89 -8.08 -4.62 5.05
N ALA A 90 -7.77 -5.08 6.25
CA ALA A 90 -6.68 -6.02 6.47
C ALA A 90 -7.03 -7.05 7.53
N ALA A 91 -6.53 -8.26 7.34
CA ALA A 91 -6.66 -9.33 8.31
C ALA A 91 -5.37 -10.17 8.37
N ALA A 92 -5.14 -10.75 9.54
CA ALA A 92 -4.06 -11.69 9.77
C ALA A 92 -4.59 -13.13 9.72
N TYR A 93 -3.84 -14.02 9.08
CA TYR A 93 -4.13 -15.44 8.95
C TYR A 93 -2.95 -16.24 9.45
N GLU A 94 -3.18 -17.24 10.28
CA GLU A 94 -2.15 -18.21 10.63
C GLU A 94 -2.27 -19.42 9.70
N ARG A 95 -1.16 -19.73 9.02
CA ARG A 95 -1.00 -20.91 8.16
C ARG A 95 0.41 -21.46 8.35
N ASP A 96 0.51 -22.74 8.67
CA ASP A 96 1.79 -23.45 8.87
C ASP A 96 2.75 -22.76 9.85
N GLY A 97 2.21 -22.16 10.91
CA GLY A 97 2.99 -21.44 11.93
C GLY A 97 3.51 -20.07 11.50
N VAL A 98 3.10 -19.56 10.33
CA VAL A 98 3.43 -18.23 9.83
C VAL A 98 2.17 -17.35 9.88
N THR A 99 2.34 -16.10 10.34
CA THR A 99 1.31 -15.07 10.23
C THR A 99 1.41 -14.39 8.87
N TRP A 100 0.32 -14.45 8.13
CA TRP A 100 0.13 -13.82 6.83
C TRP A 100 -0.80 -12.62 6.97
N ARG A 101 -0.43 -11.49 6.37
CA ARG A 101 -1.32 -10.34 6.21
C ARG A 101 -1.96 -10.41 4.85
N VAL A 102 -3.28 -10.31 4.81
CA VAL A 102 -4.04 -10.04 3.60
C VAL A 102 -4.64 -8.66 3.73
N SER A 103 -4.36 -7.78 2.78
CA SER A 103 -4.91 -6.43 2.73
C SER A 103 -5.50 -6.10 1.37
N ILE A 104 -6.61 -5.37 1.39
CA ILE A 104 -7.28 -4.86 0.20
C ILE A 104 -7.43 -3.35 0.38
N THR A 105 -6.88 -2.59 -0.57
CA THR A 105 -6.87 -1.13 -0.54
C THR A 105 -7.71 -0.59 -1.70
N ASP A 106 -8.73 0.24 -1.42
CA ASP A 106 -9.49 0.96 -2.45
C ASP A 106 -8.74 2.24 -2.83
N LEU A 107 -8.12 2.21 -4.01
CA LEU A 107 -7.37 3.30 -4.62
C LEU A 107 -8.29 4.40 -5.17
N VAL A 108 -9.60 4.38 -4.89
CA VAL A 108 -10.53 5.43 -5.33
C VAL A 108 -10.07 6.84 -4.98
N HIS A 109 -9.36 6.96 -3.85
CA HIS A 109 -8.83 8.20 -3.30
C HIS A 109 -7.37 8.45 -3.68
N VAL A 110 -6.59 7.44 -4.08
CA VAL A 110 -5.24 7.68 -4.59
C VAL A 110 -5.38 8.34 -5.97
N CYS A 111 -5.14 9.65 -5.97
CA CYS A 111 -4.51 10.38 -7.05
C CYS A 111 -5.08 10.07 -8.46
N THR A 112 -6.22 10.68 -8.81
CA THR A 112 -6.92 10.50 -10.11
C THR A 112 -6.59 9.15 -10.76
N CYS A 113 -6.93 8.01 -10.14
CA CYS A 113 -6.78 6.71 -10.82
C CYS A 113 -7.63 6.79 -12.10
N THR A 114 -7.01 7.28 -13.17
CA THR A 114 -7.49 7.16 -14.53
C THR A 114 -7.39 5.68 -14.86
N GLU A 115 -8.22 5.24 -15.79
CA GLU A 115 -8.06 3.93 -16.42
C GLU A 115 -6.58 3.67 -16.77
N GLY A 116 -6.07 2.47 -16.46
CA GLY A 116 -4.69 2.05 -16.68
C GLY A 116 -3.69 2.33 -15.53
N MET A 117 -4.09 3.01 -14.44
CA MET A 117 -3.15 3.29 -13.34
C MET A 117 -2.82 2.05 -12.49
N GLY A 118 -3.77 1.13 -12.28
CA GLY A 118 -3.49 -0.14 -11.62
C GLY A 118 -2.54 -0.99 -12.43
N GLU A 119 -2.69 -1.03 -13.76
CA GLU A 119 -1.71 -1.64 -14.67
C GLU A 119 -0.32 -1.01 -14.54
N THR A 120 -0.24 0.31 -14.34
CA THR A 120 1.03 1.01 -14.11
C THR A 120 1.67 0.60 -12.79
N LEU A 121 0.90 0.56 -11.70
CA LEU A 121 1.35 0.07 -10.39
C LEU A 121 1.80 -1.39 -10.46
N ARG A 122 1.05 -2.23 -11.18
CA ARG A 122 1.39 -3.64 -11.41
C ARG A 122 2.73 -3.80 -12.12
N ARG A 123 2.96 -3.05 -13.20
CA ARG A 123 4.23 -3.05 -13.95
C ARG A 123 5.39 -2.47 -13.14
N GLY A 124 5.12 -1.56 -12.20
CA GLY A 124 6.11 -1.00 -11.29
C GLY A 124 6.68 -2.01 -10.30
N VAL A 125 6.01 -3.16 -10.09
CA VAL A 125 6.53 -4.23 -9.22
C VAL A 125 7.67 -4.98 -9.91
N THR A 126 8.88 -4.71 -9.44
CA THR A 126 10.10 -5.40 -9.86
C THR A 126 10.29 -6.73 -9.11
N ASN A 127 11.14 -7.60 -9.64
CA ASN A 127 11.50 -8.90 -9.05
C ASN A 127 10.29 -9.82 -8.76
N ALA A 128 9.24 -9.72 -9.58
CA ALA A 128 8.04 -10.53 -9.49
C ALA A 128 7.81 -11.32 -10.78
N GLU A 129 7.23 -12.50 -10.64
CA GLU A 129 6.70 -13.29 -11.75
C GLU A 129 5.24 -12.90 -12.04
N ASP A 130 4.84 -12.95 -13.31
CA ASP A 130 3.43 -12.83 -13.70
C ASP A 130 2.74 -14.19 -13.57
N ARG A 131 1.63 -14.22 -12.83
CA ARG A 131 0.75 -15.39 -12.72
C ARG A 131 -0.71 -14.97 -12.87
N MET A 132 -1.57 -15.91 -13.21
CA MET A 132 -3.01 -15.68 -13.32
C MET A 132 -3.72 -16.23 -12.09
N LEU A 133 -4.44 -15.36 -11.38
CA LEU A 133 -5.35 -15.71 -10.30
C LEU A 133 -6.78 -15.68 -10.85
N GLY A 134 -7.26 -16.84 -11.30
CA GLY A 134 -8.46 -16.89 -12.14
C GLY A 134 -8.22 -16.11 -13.44
N ALA A 135 -9.07 -15.13 -13.71
CA ALA A 135 -8.94 -14.23 -14.87
C ALA A 135 -8.13 -12.95 -14.58
N VAL A 136 -7.61 -12.78 -13.37
CA VAL A 136 -6.92 -11.56 -12.95
C VAL A 136 -5.40 -11.76 -12.97
N PRO A 137 -4.63 -10.84 -13.59
CA PRO A 137 -3.18 -10.90 -13.53
C PRO A 137 -2.66 -10.54 -12.13
N ALA A 138 -1.74 -11.36 -11.64
CA ALA A 138 -1.07 -11.23 -10.34
C ALA A 138 0.44 -11.09 -10.54
N ARG A 139 1.09 -10.34 -9.64
CA ARG A 139 2.54 -10.26 -9.50
C ARG A 139 2.93 -11.03 -8.24
N VAL A 140 3.84 -11.99 -8.38
CA VAL A 140 4.23 -12.87 -7.27
C VAL A 140 5.71 -12.70 -6.96
N ARG A 141 6.03 -12.46 -5.68
CA ARG A 141 7.38 -12.32 -5.13
C ARG A 141 7.60 -13.35 -4.02
N PRO A 142 8.85 -13.59 -3.56
CA PRO A 142 9.09 -14.43 -2.40
C PRO A 142 8.26 -13.97 -1.19
N GLY A 143 7.34 -14.83 -0.72
CA GLY A 143 6.46 -14.55 0.41
C GLY A 143 5.33 -13.54 0.14
N GLU A 144 5.03 -13.20 -1.11
CA GLU A 144 4.05 -12.17 -1.41
C GLU A 144 3.32 -12.35 -2.75
N VAL A 145 2.02 -12.04 -2.78
CA VAL A 145 1.19 -11.94 -3.98
C VAL A 145 0.52 -10.57 -4.03
N LEU A 146 0.60 -9.90 -5.17
CA LEU A 146 0.01 -8.59 -5.43
C LEU A 146 -0.92 -8.65 -6.63
N VAL A 147 -2.11 -8.09 -6.50
CA VAL A 147 -3.16 -8.13 -7.53
C VAL A 147 -3.83 -6.76 -7.62
N TRP A 148 -4.17 -6.32 -8.84
CA TRP A 148 -4.94 -5.09 -9.07
C TRP A 148 -6.26 -5.44 -9.77
N ILE A 149 -7.36 -4.94 -9.23
CA ILE A 149 -8.72 -5.15 -9.72
C ILE A 149 -9.24 -3.84 -10.28
N HIS A 150 -9.58 -3.83 -11.57
CA HIS A 150 -10.21 -2.69 -12.28
C HIS A 150 -9.52 -1.33 -12.11
N ASP A 151 -8.18 -1.32 -11.97
CA ASP A 151 -7.39 -0.12 -11.64
C ASP A 151 -7.81 0.62 -10.36
N ARG A 152 -8.69 0.00 -9.56
CA ARG A 152 -9.32 0.60 -8.40
C ARG A 152 -8.89 -0.06 -7.11
N CYS A 153 -8.74 -1.37 -7.05
CA CYS A 153 -8.34 -2.03 -5.80
C CYS A 153 -7.01 -2.75 -5.94
N ALA A 154 -6.18 -2.64 -4.91
CA ALA A 154 -4.97 -3.42 -4.76
C ALA A 154 -5.18 -4.46 -3.66
N LEU A 155 -5.01 -5.73 -3.99
CA LEU A 155 -4.93 -6.84 -3.05
C LEU A 155 -3.46 -7.21 -2.85
N GLN A 156 -3.07 -7.38 -1.59
CA GLN A 156 -1.75 -7.86 -1.20
C GLN A 156 -1.91 -9.00 -0.18
N VAL A 157 -1.23 -10.10 -0.43
CA VAL A 157 -1.03 -11.20 0.52
C VAL A 157 0.46 -11.27 0.81
N GLY A 158 0.89 -11.11 2.06
CA GLY A 158 2.30 -11.07 2.43
C GLY A 158 2.61 -11.75 3.75
N GLY A 159 3.74 -12.45 3.82
CA GLY A 159 4.21 -13.14 5.02
C GLY A 159 5.64 -13.64 4.89
N GLN A 160 6.26 -13.99 6.02
CA GLN A 160 7.62 -14.54 6.07
C GLN A 160 7.59 -16.07 5.94
N GLY A 161 7.07 -16.57 4.82
CA GLY A 161 6.90 -18.00 4.57
C GLY A 161 6.98 -18.37 3.08
N PRO A 162 6.74 -19.64 2.73
CA PRO A 162 6.75 -20.09 1.35
C PRO A 162 5.71 -19.35 0.51
N THR A 163 6.10 -18.89 -0.69
CA THR A 163 5.22 -18.17 -1.62
C THR A 163 3.93 -18.94 -1.94
N GLU A 164 3.96 -20.27 -1.93
CA GLU A 164 2.76 -21.06 -2.25
C GLU A 164 1.66 -20.95 -1.19
N VAL A 165 2.01 -20.62 0.05
CA VAL A 165 1.00 -20.33 1.09
C VAL A 165 0.36 -18.95 0.82
N ALA A 166 1.15 -17.96 0.40
CA ALA A 166 0.64 -16.66 -0.06
C ALA A 166 -0.31 -16.84 -1.25
N TRP A 167 0.08 -17.69 -2.21
CA TRP A 167 -0.72 -18.00 -3.39
C TRP A 167 -2.02 -18.71 -3.05
N ALA A 168 -1.98 -19.71 -2.15
CA ALA A 168 -3.18 -20.41 -1.69
C ALA A 168 -4.16 -19.45 -0.99
N LEU A 169 -3.67 -18.59 -0.09
CA LEU A 169 -4.50 -17.56 0.55
C LEU A 169 -5.10 -16.58 -0.47
N ALA A 170 -4.35 -16.19 -1.51
CA ALA A 170 -4.89 -15.35 -2.58
C ALA A 170 -6.00 -16.05 -3.37
N GLN A 171 -5.93 -17.38 -3.55
CA GLN A 171 -6.97 -18.17 -4.21
C GLN A 171 -8.26 -18.31 -3.38
N GLU A 172 -8.20 -18.08 -2.07
CA GLU A 172 -9.38 -18.08 -1.18
C GLU A 172 -10.15 -16.74 -1.23
N ILE A 173 -9.62 -15.71 -1.90
CA ILE A 173 -10.28 -14.41 -2.07
C ILE A 173 -11.46 -14.55 -3.02
N ASP A 174 -12.63 -14.02 -2.64
CA ASP A 174 -13.76 -13.87 -3.55
C ASP A 174 -13.49 -12.70 -4.51
N LEU A 175 -12.83 -13.00 -5.63
CA LEU A 175 -12.48 -12.01 -6.65
C LEU A 175 -13.72 -11.37 -7.30
N ASP A 176 -14.84 -12.07 -7.36
CA ASP A 176 -16.08 -11.52 -7.93
C ASP A 176 -16.73 -10.53 -6.95
N ALA A 177 -16.72 -10.82 -5.64
CA ALA A 177 -17.12 -9.87 -4.61
C ALA A 177 -16.20 -8.64 -4.60
N LEU A 178 -14.89 -8.86 -4.72
CA LEU A 178 -13.93 -7.77 -4.80
C LEU A 178 -14.16 -6.90 -6.05
N ALA A 179 -14.41 -7.50 -7.22
CA ALA A 179 -14.74 -6.76 -8.44
C ALA A 179 -16.05 -5.95 -8.30
N ARG A 180 -17.06 -6.46 -7.58
CA ARG A 180 -18.30 -5.72 -7.29
C ARG A 180 -18.09 -4.56 -6.31
N ALA A 181 -17.24 -4.74 -5.29
CA ALA A 181 -16.88 -3.68 -4.35
C ALA A 181 -15.98 -2.62 -4.99
N CYS A 182 -15.21 -3.00 -6.01
CA CYS A 182 -14.27 -2.16 -6.73
C CYS A 182 -14.64 -2.04 -8.23
N PRO A 183 -15.83 -1.54 -8.58
CA PRO A 183 -16.24 -1.45 -9.97
C PRO A 183 -15.27 -0.55 -10.76
N ALA A 184 -15.06 -0.92 -12.03
CA ALA A 184 -14.33 -0.09 -12.98
C ALA A 184 -14.96 1.32 -13.06
N ARG A 185 -14.12 2.33 -13.29
CA ARG A 185 -14.52 3.73 -13.41
C ARG A 185 -15.13 4.03 -14.78
#